data_AF-A0A839F161-F1
#
_entry.id   AF-A0A839F161-F1
#
_cell.length_a   1.000
_cell.length_b   1.000
_cell.length_c   1.000
_cell.angle_alpha   90.00
_cell.angle_beta   90.00
_cell.angle_gamma   90.00
#
_symmetry.space_group_name_H-M   'P 1'
#
loop_
_entity.id
_entity.type
_entity.pdbx_description
1 polymer ?
#
loop_
_entity_poly.entity_id
_entity_poly.type
_entity_poly.pdbx_seq_one_letter_code
_entity_poly.pdbx_strand_id
1 'polypeptide(L)'
;MGIAMNPKAGWQQVVVFEADSDAQSAVNAFIARFRPGDDHGVCRIEQATRSPAGFQWYDGYIDFSIGERRAIHLASRLVDELGRAELPLYRLVAGREWLDLAAAQKAPD
;
A
#
# COMPACT_ATOMS: atom_id res chain seq x y z
N MET A 1 -29.91 0.53 -2.77
CA MET A 1 -28.54 0.49 -3.33
C MET A 1 -27.84 1.78 -2.95
N GLY A 2 -27.10 1.79 -1.84
CA GLY A 2 -26.26 2.92 -1.49
C GLY A 2 -24.88 2.66 -2.06
N ILE A 3 -24.50 3.39 -3.12
CA ILE A 3 -23.08 3.50 -3.45
C ILE A 3 -22.49 4.26 -2.26
N ALA A 4 -21.79 3.54 -1.39
CA ALA A 4 -21.06 4.16 -0.29
C ALA A 4 -19.95 5.00 -0.93
N MET A 5 -20.27 6.25 -1.26
CA MET A 5 -19.27 7.31 -1.41
C MET A 5 -18.43 7.26 -0.14
N ASN A 6 -17.19 6.77 -0.22
CA ASN A 6 -16.25 6.91 0.88
C ASN A 6 -15.69 8.35 0.78
N PRO A 7 -16.11 9.30 1.64
CA PRO A 7 -15.84 10.71 1.44
C PRO A 7 -14.48 11.14 2.03
N LYS A 8 -13.58 10.20 2.30
CA LYS A 8 -12.36 10.50 3.07
C LYS A 8 -11.23 10.96 2.15
N ALA A 9 -11.24 12.25 1.83
CA ALA A 9 -10.00 12.97 1.58
C ALA A 9 -9.03 12.71 2.77
N GLY A 10 -7.75 12.52 2.47
CA GLY A 10 -6.70 12.24 3.46
C GLY A 10 -6.08 10.85 3.34
N TRP A 11 -5.19 10.57 4.29
CA TRP A 11 -4.40 9.33 4.36
C TRP A 11 -5.25 8.10 4.64
N GLN A 12 -5.12 7.09 3.78
CA GLN A 12 -5.77 5.79 3.93
C GLN A 12 -4.75 4.66 3.86
N GLN A 13 -4.88 3.68 4.75
CA GLN A 13 -4.08 2.47 4.72
C GLN A 13 -4.54 1.61 3.53
N VAL A 14 -3.63 1.34 2.61
CA VAL A 14 -3.91 0.57 1.39
C VAL A 14 -3.28 -0.81 1.41
N VAL A 15 -2.25 -1.00 2.22
CA VAL A 15 -1.54 -2.27 2.30
C VAL A 15 -0.94 -2.47 3.70
N VAL A 16 -0.92 -3.72 4.14
CA VAL A 16 -0.09 -4.19 5.25
C VAL A 16 0.72 -5.36 4.74
N PHE A 17 2.04 -5.31 4.90
CA PHE A 17 2.90 -6.42 4.55
C PHE A 17 3.83 -6.78 5.69
N GLU A 18 4.10 -8.08 5.78
CA GLU A 18 5.07 -8.66 6.69
C GLU A 18 6.39 -8.87 5.96
N ALA A 19 7.50 -8.63 6.66
CA ALA A 19 8.84 -9.03 6.26
C ALA A 19 9.58 -9.64 7.46
N ASP A 20 10.65 -10.39 7.19
CA ASP A 20 11.52 -10.89 8.26
C ASP A 20 12.18 -9.72 9.02
N SER A 21 12.54 -9.96 10.28
CA SER A 21 13.13 -8.94 11.15
C SER A 21 14.48 -8.43 10.67
N ASP A 22 15.21 -9.22 9.89
CA ASP A 22 16.47 -8.82 9.26
C ASP A 22 16.29 -8.14 7.88
N ALA A 23 15.06 -8.15 7.34
CA ALA A 23 14.74 -7.59 6.02
C ALA A 23 14.64 -6.04 5.99
N GLN A 24 14.86 -5.36 7.12
CA GLN A 24 14.69 -3.90 7.24
C GLN A 24 15.49 -3.11 6.18
N SER A 25 16.72 -3.54 5.88
CA SER A 25 17.55 -2.91 4.85
C SER A 25 16.95 -3.05 3.45
N ALA A 26 16.35 -4.21 3.14
CA ALA A 26 15.69 -4.46 1.86
C ALA A 26 14.38 -3.65 1.74
N VAL A 27 13.61 -3.53 2.83
CA VAL A 27 12.41 -2.69 2.89
C VAL A 27 12.78 -1.21 2.73
N ASN A 28 13.82 -0.73 3.40
CA ASN A 28 14.31 0.65 3.22
C ASN A 28 14.75 0.92 1.78
N ALA A 29 15.44 -0.03 1.13
CA ALA A 29 15.80 0.06 -0.27
C ALA A 29 14.57 0.09 -1.19
N PHE A 30 13.55 -0.73 -0.89
CA PHE A 30 12.26 -0.68 -1.58
C PHE A 30 11.60 0.69 -1.42
N ILE A 31 11.49 1.23 -0.21
CA ILE A 31 10.89 2.55 0.06
C ILE A 31 11.66 3.64 -0.69
N ALA A 32 12.99 3.59 -0.69
CA ALA A 32 13.83 4.55 -1.40
C ALA A 32 13.66 4.48 -2.92
N ARG A 33 13.47 3.28 -3.49
CA ARG A 33 13.24 3.07 -4.93
C ARG A 33 11.80 3.38 -5.36
N PHE A 34 10.84 2.93 -4.56
CA PHE A 34 9.42 3.18 -4.76
C PHE A 34 9.05 4.63 -4.50
N ARG A 35 9.98 5.44 -3.94
CA ARG A 35 9.84 6.89 -3.69
C ARG A 35 8.84 7.43 -4.69
N PRO A 36 7.62 7.79 -4.23
CA PRO A 36 6.55 8.17 -5.13
C PRO A 36 7.09 9.34 -5.92
N GLY A 37 7.36 9.12 -7.21
CA GLY A 37 8.10 10.08 -8.02
C GLY A 37 7.43 11.44 -7.91
N ASP A 38 8.16 12.41 -7.34
CA ASP A 38 7.95 13.86 -7.31
C ASP A 38 6.57 14.47 -7.02
N ASP A 39 5.46 13.73 -6.93
CA ASP A 39 4.15 14.30 -6.63
C ASP A 39 3.87 14.22 -5.12
N HIS A 40 4.40 15.20 -4.39
CA HIS A 40 3.84 15.71 -3.13
C HIS A 40 3.87 14.84 -1.86
N GLY A 41 4.57 13.71 -1.83
CA GLY A 41 4.69 12.91 -0.60
C GLY A 41 3.34 12.32 -0.15
N VAL A 42 2.60 11.78 -1.13
CA VAL A 42 1.21 11.28 -1.03
C VAL A 42 1.15 9.75 -0.88
N CYS A 43 2.30 9.10 -0.69
CA CYS A 43 2.42 7.69 -0.29
C CYS A 43 3.44 7.58 0.85
N ARG A 44 3.13 6.79 1.88
CA ARG A 44 3.98 6.55 3.05
C ARG A 44 4.01 5.07 3.36
N ILE A 45 5.15 4.57 3.77
CA ILE A 45 5.30 3.21 4.30
C ILE A 45 5.98 3.37 5.64
N GLU A 46 5.30 2.92 6.70
CA GLU A 46 5.75 3.07 8.07
C GLU A 46 5.80 1.70 8.74
N GLN A 47 6.76 1.49 9.65
CA GLN A 47 6.80 0.26 10.43
C GLN A 47 5.64 0.27 11.43
N ALA A 48 4.87 -0.82 11.46
CA ALA A 48 3.75 -0.96 12.38
C ALA A 48 4.25 -0.98 13.83
N THR A 49 3.50 -0.37 14.74
CA THR A 49 3.86 -0.32 16.17
C THR A 49 3.85 -1.72 16.83
N ARG A 50 3.16 -2.69 16.22
CA ARG A 50 3.06 -4.05 16.72
C ARG A 50 3.36 -5.04 15.59
N SER A 51 4.19 -6.03 15.88
CA SER A 51 4.50 -7.13 14.98
C SER A 51 4.64 -8.41 15.80
N PRO A 52 4.27 -9.59 15.26
CA PRO A 52 4.55 -10.87 15.88
C PRO A 52 6.07 -11.08 16.10
N ALA A 53 6.44 -11.89 17.09
CA ALA A 53 7.85 -12.19 17.33
C ALA A 53 8.48 -12.90 16.12
N GLY A 54 9.65 -12.40 15.68
CA GLY A 54 10.35 -12.90 14.49
C GLY A 54 10.00 -12.14 13.20
N PHE A 55 8.98 -11.29 13.20
CA PHE A 55 8.53 -10.56 12.02
C PHE A 55 8.45 -9.06 12.24
N GLN A 56 8.49 -8.30 11.15
CA GLN A 56 8.23 -6.87 11.11
C GLN A 56 7.08 -6.58 10.15
N TRP A 57 6.07 -5.88 10.63
CA TRP A 57 4.94 -5.43 9.81
C TRP A 57 5.15 -3.99 9.37
N TYR A 58 4.68 -3.70 8.16
CA TYR A 58 4.76 -2.39 7.53
C TYR A 58 3.39 -2.01 6.98
N ASP A 59 2.99 -0.79 7.30
CA ASP A 59 1.74 -0.18 6.90
C ASP A 59 1.99 0.80 5.76
N GLY A 60 1.38 0.57 4.60
CA GLY A 60 1.40 1.47 3.47
C GLY A 60 0.16 2.34 3.41
N TYR A 61 0.34 3.65 3.35
CA TYR A 61 -0.70 4.65 3.30
C TYR A 61 -0.62 5.49 2.02
N ILE A 62 -1.76 5.89 1.50
CA ILE A 62 -1.88 6.82 0.37
C ILE A 62 -2.83 7.94 0.72
N ASP A 63 -2.49 9.17 0.34
CA ASP A 63 -3.37 10.32 0.48
C ASP A 63 -4.39 10.34 -0.66
N PHE A 64 -5.66 10.11 -0.34
CA PHE A 64 -6.77 10.16 -1.30
C PHE A 64 -7.17 11.58 -1.70
N SER A 65 -6.60 12.61 -1.07
CA SER A 65 -6.80 14.02 -1.44
C SER A 65 -6.27 14.35 -2.84
N ILE A 66 -5.39 13.51 -3.41
CA ILE A 66 -4.91 13.63 -4.80
C ILE A 66 -5.97 13.26 -5.84
N GLY A 67 -7.15 12.84 -5.40
CA GLY A 67 -8.23 12.33 -6.22
C GLY A 67 -8.25 10.81 -6.26
N GLU A 68 -9.44 10.25 -6.10
CA GLU A 68 -9.68 8.81 -5.92
C GLU A 68 -9.02 7.94 -7.00
N ARG A 69 -9.20 8.29 -8.28
CA ARG A 69 -8.59 7.53 -9.39
C ARG A 69 -7.06 7.50 -9.32
N ARG A 70 -6.44 8.62 -8.95
CA ARG A 70 -4.97 8.70 -8.82
C ARG A 70 -4.50 7.92 -7.60
N ALA A 71 -5.22 8.01 -6.49
CA ALA A 71 -4.92 7.28 -5.26
C ALA A 71 -5.04 5.76 -5.45
N ILE A 72 -6.10 5.28 -6.12
CA ILE A 72 -6.29 3.86 -6.43
C ILE A 72 -5.22 3.35 -7.41
N HIS A 73 -4.87 4.15 -8.41
CA HIS A 73 -3.78 3.79 -9.32
C HIS A 73 -2.45 3.65 -8.57
N LEU A 74 -2.15 4.59 -7.67
CA LEU A 74 -0.95 4.53 -6.84
C LEU A 74 -0.98 3.34 -5.87
N ALA A 75 -2.13 3.02 -5.29
CA ALA A 75 -2.33 1.86 -4.42
C ALA A 75 -2.06 0.55 -5.17
N SER A 76 -2.62 0.42 -6.38
CA SER A 76 -2.40 -0.74 -7.24
C SER A 76 -0.92 -0.90 -7.59
N ARG A 77 -0.25 0.21 -7.95
CA ARG A 77 1.20 0.20 -8.23
C ARG A 77 2.04 -0.18 -7.02
N LEU A 78 1.67 0.28 -5.82
CA LEU A 78 2.36 -0.11 -4.59
C LEU A 78 2.26 -1.61 -4.35
N VAL A 79 1.06 -2.18 -4.49
CA VAL A 79 0.85 -3.63 -4.31
C VAL A 79 1.58 -4.44 -5.38
N ASP A 80 1.55 -4.01 -6.64
CA ASP A 80 2.24 -4.68 -7.74
C ASP A 80 3.77 -4.66 -7.55
N GLU A 81 4.33 -3.51 -7.17
CA GLU A 81 5.77 -3.38 -6.95
C GLU A 81 6.23 -4.15 -5.70
N LEU A 82 5.43 -4.18 -4.63
CA LEU A 82 5.70 -5.03 -3.48
C LEU A 82 5.64 -6.53 -3.86
N GLY A 83 4.69 -6.93 -4.71
CA GLY A 83 4.60 -8.31 -5.22
C GLY A 83 5.76 -8.70 -6.15
N ARG A 84 6.42 -7.73 -6.79
CA ARG A 84 7.65 -7.93 -7.58
C ARG A 84 8.91 -7.83 -6.75
N ALA A 85 8.86 -7.15 -5.62
CA ALA A 85 9.98 -7.04 -4.71
C ALA A 85 10.22 -8.42 -4.10
N GLU A 86 11.38 -9.01 -4.39
CA GLU A 86 11.85 -10.26 -3.76
C GLU A 86 12.30 -9.98 -2.32
N LEU A 87 11.41 -9.39 -1.51
CA LEU A 87 11.66 -9.16 -0.10
C LEU A 87 11.68 -10.51 0.64
N PRO A 88 12.62 -10.72 1.59
CA PRO A 88 12.65 -11.93 2.42
C PRO A 88 11.30 -12.13 3.12
N LEU A 89 10.64 -13.26 2.81
CA LEU A 89 9.32 -13.67 3.35
C LEU A 89 8.27 -12.55 3.34
N TYR A 90 7.92 -12.08 2.14
CA TYR A 90 6.81 -11.14 1.93
C TYR A 90 5.45 -11.84 2.03
N ARG A 91 4.61 -11.38 2.96
CA ARG A 91 3.17 -11.73 2.99
C ARG A 91 2.32 -10.47 3.03
N LEU A 92 1.44 -10.31 2.05
CA LEU A 92 0.34 -9.35 2.11
C LEU A 92 -0.66 -9.80 3.16
N VAL A 93 -0.76 -9.02 4.24
CA VAL A 93 -1.68 -9.26 5.35
C VAL A 93 -3.03 -8.60 5.06
N ALA A 94 -3.01 -7.37 4.51
CA ALA A 94 -4.20 -6.64 4.10
C ALA A 94 -3.91 -5.78 2.85
N GLY A 95 -4.88 -5.65 1.96
CA GLY A 95 -4.75 -4.98 0.65
C GLY A 95 -5.71 -5.54 -0.41
N ARG A 96 -6.32 -6.68 -0.13
CA ARG A 96 -7.28 -7.34 -1.03
C ARG A 96 -8.53 -6.51 -1.29
N GLU A 97 -9.07 -5.83 -0.27
CA GLU A 97 -10.22 -4.92 -0.46
C GLU A 97 -9.91 -3.79 -1.45
N TRP A 98 -8.66 -3.31 -1.48
CA TRP A 98 -8.22 -2.30 -2.46
C TRP A 98 -8.03 -2.86 -3.86
N LEU A 99 -7.51 -4.09 -3.97
CA LEU A 99 -7.44 -4.80 -5.25
C LEU A 99 -8.83 -5.07 -5.82
N ASP A 100 -9.78 -5.47 -4.97
CA ASP A 100 -11.17 -5.72 -5.35
C ASP A 100 -11.86 -4.42 -5.78
N LEU A 101 -11.63 -3.30 -5.08
CA LEU A 101 -12.10 -1.97 -5.49
C LEU A 101 -11.50 -1.52 -6.83
N ALA A 102 -10.20 -1.70 -7.02
CA ALA A 102 -9.52 -1.36 -8.28
C ALA A 102 -10.02 -2.23 -9.45
N ALA A 103 -10.32 -3.50 -9.20
CA ALA A 103 -10.89 -4.42 -10.18
C ALA A 103 -12.34 -4.04 -10.53
N ALA A 104 -13.15 -3.68 -9.53
CA ALA A 104 -14.53 -3.24 -9.74
C ALA A 104 -14.61 -1.95 -10.58
N GLN A 105 -13.66 -1.02 -10.43
CA GLN A 105 -13.61 0.21 -11.23
C GLN A 105 -13.12 0.00 -12.68
N LYS A 106 -12.48 -1.14 -12.99
CA LYS A 106 -12.05 -1.50 -14.35
C LYS A 106 -13.11 -2.25 -15.15
N ALA A 107 -14.15 -2.77 -14.50
CA ALA A 107 -15.27 -3.38 -15.20
C ALA A 107 -16.12 -2.27 -15.83
N PRO A 108 -16.29 -2.23 -17.17
CA PRO A 108 -17.34 -1.41 -17.75
C PRO A 108 -18.70 -2.00 -17.34
N ASP A 109 -19.65 -1.12 -16.97
CA ASP A 109 -21.07 -1.47 -16.78
C ASP A 109 -21.66 -2.22 -17.99
#